data_AF-R2Q4G0-F1
#
_entry.id   AF-R2Q4G0-F1
#
_cell.length_a   1.000
_cell.length_b   1.000
_cell.length_c   1.000
_cell.angle_alpha   90.00
_cell.angle_beta   90.00
_cell.angle_gamma   90.00
#
_symmetry.space_group_name_H-M   'P 1'
#
loop_
_entity.id
_entity.type
_entity.pdbx_description
1 polymer ?
#
loop_
_entity_poly.entity_id
_entity_poly.type
_entity_poly.pdbx_seq_one_letter_code
_entity_poly.pdbx_strand_id
1 'polypeptide(L)'
;MNRILSYLLERQNKSNEVVEEKHILLGCTPNKISEFITYKDFHMNPRKAMEKLTSLLNKSRKKLIINGNLQEGTIARLIALAIKTKREFSVVVYDGYVSSDHPKLEKSEDLAVIVVEE
;
A
#
# COMPACT_ATOMS: atom_id res chain seq x y z
N MET A 1 20.30 4.37 -0.26
CA MET A 1 19.62 3.33 0.53
C MET A 1 18.21 3.16 -0.05
N ASN A 2 17.77 1.94 -0.35
CA ASN A 2 16.45 1.71 -0.97
C ASN A 2 15.34 2.14 0.01
N ARG A 3 14.38 2.97 -0.42
CA ARG A 3 13.33 3.55 0.44
C ARG A 3 12.52 2.46 1.17
N ILE A 4 12.37 1.28 0.57
CA ILE A 4 11.71 0.15 1.21
C ILE A 4 12.55 -0.46 2.35
N LEU A 5 13.88 -0.50 2.21
CA LEU A 5 14.77 -1.01 3.27
C LEU A 5 14.76 -0.07 4.47
N SER A 6 14.81 1.24 4.24
CA SER A 6 14.68 2.23 5.31
C SER A 6 13.34 2.11 6.03
N TYR A 7 12.25 1.91 5.29
CA TYR A 7 10.93 1.66 5.84
C TYR A 7 10.87 0.39 6.70
N LEU A 8 11.41 -0.72 6.20
CA LEU A 8 11.46 -1.99 6.95
C LEU A 8 12.27 -1.87 8.24
N LEU A 9 13.44 -1.22 8.18
CA LEU A 9 14.28 -0.98 9.37
C LEU A 9 13.54 -0.12 10.40
N GLU A 10 12.85 0.93 9.97
CA GLU A 10 12.05 1.76 10.87
C GLU A 10 10.91 0.98 11.52
N ARG A 11 10.22 0.13 10.76
CA ARG A 11 9.17 -0.76 11.28
C ARG A 11 9.71 -1.77 12.29
N GLN A 12 10.87 -2.36 12.00
CA GLN A 12 11.52 -3.30 12.90
C GLN A 12 11.94 -2.64 14.21
N ASN A 13 12.52 -1.44 14.15
CA ASN A 13 12.95 -0.68 15.33
C ASN A 13 11.77 -0.25 16.23
N LYS A 14 10.57 -0.06 15.67
CA LYS A 14 9.37 0.33 16.40
C LYS A 14 8.55 -0.86 16.93
N SER A 15 8.85 -2.08 16.49
CA SER A 15 8.08 -3.27 16.84
C SER A 15 8.70 -4.02 18.02
N ASN A 16 7.86 -4.46 18.96
CA ASN A 16 8.26 -5.38 20.02
C ASN A 16 8.20 -6.86 19.59
N GLU A 17 7.69 -7.13 18.39
CA GLU A 17 7.51 -8.47 17.83
C GLU A 17 8.29 -8.63 16.51
N VAL A 18 8.70 -9.86 16.22
CA VAL A 18 9.32 -10.21 14.94
C VAL A 18 8.25 -10.16 13.86
N VAL A 19 8.15 -9.03 13.17
CA VAL A 19 7.23 -8.88 12.05
C VAL A 19 7.88 -9.46 10.80
N GLU A 20 7.24 -10.47 10.21
CA GLU A 20 7.71 -11.03 8.95
C GLU A 20 7.55 -10.00 7.81
N GLU A 21 8.63 -9.79 7.05
CA GLU A 21 8.70 -8.82 5.95
C GLU A 21 7.54 -8.96 4.96
N LYS A 22 7.17 -10.20 4.62
CA LYS A 22 6.07 -10.50 3.70
C LYS A 22 4.72 -9.96 4.21
N HIS A 23 4.51 -9.90 5.52
CA HIS A 23 3.28 -9.35 6.11
C HIS A 23 3.24 -7.83 5.98
N ILE A 24 4.38 -7.17 6.19
CA ILE A 24 4.51 -5.72 6.01
C ILE A 24 4.28 -5.34 4.55
N LEU A 25 4.83 -6.13 3.63
CA LEU A 25 4.87 -5.83 2.20
C LEU A 25 3.69 -6.42 1.40
N LEU A 26 2.58 -6.77 2.05
CA LEU A 26 1.40 -7.32 1.38
C LEU A 26 1.73 -8.53 0.48
N GLY A 27 2.66 -9.37 0.91
CA GLY A 27 3.14 -10.55 0.18
C GLY A 27 4.13 -10.26 -0.95
N CYS A 28 4.51 -8.99 -1.17
CA CYS A 28 5.43 -8.59 -2.23
C CYS A 28 6.90 -8.77 -1.82
N THR A 29 7.76 -9.04 -2.80
CA THR A 29 9.21 -9.02 -2.61
C THR A 29 9.75 -7.58 -2.77
N PRO A 30 10.64 -7.09 -1.88
CA PRO A 30 11.11 -5.69 -1.89
C PRO A 30 11.70 -5.22 -3.20
N ASN A 31 12.39 -6.11 -3.91
CA ASN A 31 13.04 -5.82 -5.19
C ASN A 31 12.06 -5.52 -6.34
N LYS A 32 10.79 -5.92 -6.21
CA LYS A 32 9.74 -5.62 -7.19
C LYS A 32 8.97 -4.35 -6.85
N ILE A 33 9.14 -3.82 -5.64
CA ILE A 33 8.40 -2.65 -5.16
C ILE A 33 9.04 -1.39 -5.73
N SER A 34 8.32 -0.73 -6.63
CA SER A 34 8.75 0.53 -7.21
C SER A 34 8.34 1.74 -6.37
N GLU A 35 7.19 1.65 -5.69
CA GLU A 35 6.66 2.71 -4.84
C GLU A 35 5.63 2.13 -3.86
N PHE A 36 5.42 2.82 -2.74
CA PHE A 36 4.36 2.51 -1.80
C PHE A 36 3.74 3.78 -1.20
N ILE A 37 2.52 3.63 -0.69
CA ILE A 37 1.76 4.68 0.01
C ILE A 37 1.23 4.09 1.31
N THR A 38 1.42 4.81 2.41
CA THR A 38 0.93 4.40 3.74
C THR A 38 -0.53 4.84 3.97
N TYR A 39 -1.17 4.32 5.01
CA TYR A 39 -2.49 4.82 5.44
C TYR A 39 -2.45 6.31 5.76
N LYS A 40 -1.44 6.74 6.53
CA LYS A 40 -1.21 8.14 6.87
C LYS A 40 -1.11 9.04 5.63
N ASP A 41 -0.39 8.60 4.58
CA ASP A 41 -0.30 9.36 3.33
C ASP A 41 -1.67 9.51 2.65
N PHE A 42 -2.47 8.45 2.63
CA PHE A 42 -3.83 8.47 2.10
C PHE A 42 -4.76 9.40 2.88
N HIS A 43 -4.71 9.38 4.21
CA HIS A 43 -5.58 10.21 5.05
C HIS A 43 -5.17 11.69 5.05
N MET A 44 -3.87 11.98 5.09
CA MET A 44 -3.39 13.37 5.11
C MET A 44 -3.67 14.10 3.80
N ASN A 45 -3.56 13.43 2.64
CA ASN A 45 -3.86 14.04 1.35
C ASN A 45 -4.33 13.01 0.29
N PRO A 46 -5.60 12.60 0.35
CA PRO A 46 -6.13 11.55 -0.55
C PRO A 46 -5.99 11.91 -2.02
N ARG A 47 -6.21 13.18 -2.37
CA ARG A 47 -6.12 13.66 -3.75
C ARG A 47 -4.71 13.52 -4.30
N LYS A 48 -3.71 13.98 -3.55
CA LYS A 48 -2.30 13.88 -3.95
C LYS A 48 -1.84 12.42 -4.06
N ALA A 49 -2.30 11.55 -3.15
CA ALA A 49 -2.02 10.12 -3.23
C ALA A 49 -2.56 9.51 -4.53
N MET A 50 -3.81 9.82 -4.90
CA MET A 50 -4.43 9.34 -6.14
C MET A 50 -3.76 9.90 -7.40
N GLU A 51 -3.39 11.18 -7.41
CA GLU A 51 -2.65 11.81 -8.53
C GLU A 51 -1.28 11.14 -8.72
N LYS A 52 -0.58 10.86 -7.62
CA LYS A 52 0.71 10.14 -7.64
C LYS A 52 0.55 8.73 -8.22
N LEU A 53 -0.43 7.95 -7.74
CA LEU A 53 -0.71 6.61 -8.26
C LEU A 53 -1.04 6.64 -9.75
N THR A 54 -1.88 7.59 -10.18
CA THR A 54 -2.23 7.76 -11.60
C THR A 54 -0.98 8.00 -12.45
N SER A 55 -0.09 8.88 -12.00
CA SER A 55 1.17 9.16 -12.71
C SER A 55 2.06 7.92 -12.83
N LEU A 56 2.15 7.12 -11.76
CA LEU A 56 2.97 5.91 -11.73
C LEU A 56 2.42 4.81 -12.66
N LEU A 57 1.11 4.56 -12.60
CA LEU A 57 0.47 3.54 -13.42
C LEU A 57 0.46 3.89 -14.91
N ASN A 58 0.47 5.18 -15.27
CA ASN A 58 0.54 5.60 -16.67
C ASN A 58 1.92 5.42 -17.30
N LYS A 59 3.00 5.39 -16.52
CA LYS A 59 4.38 5.46 -17.04
C LYS A 59 5.02 4.11 -17.42
N SER A 60 4.42 2.98 -17.06
CA SER A 60 5.09 1.66 -17.15
C SER A 60 4.12 0.49 -16.93
N ARG A 61 4.51 -0.73 -17.31
CA ARG A 61 3.80 -1.96 -16.94
C ARG A 61 3.97 -2.22 -15.44
N LYS A 62 3.05 -1.66 -14.68
CA LYS A 62 3.02 -1.75 -13.22
C LYS A 62 1.71 -2.34 -12.77
N LYS A 63 1.78 -3.09 -11.68
CA LYS A 63 0.63 -3.68 -11.01
C LYS A 63 0.38 -2.99 -9.68
N LEU A 64 -0.90 -2.83 -9.34
CA LEU A 64 -1.34 -2.20 -8.10
C LEU A 64 -1.69 -3.26 -7.05
N ILE A 65 -1.02 -3.24 -5.91
CA ILE A 65 -1.34 -4.12 -4.77
C ILE A 65 -2.01 -3.27 -3.69
N ILE A 66 -3.22 -3.64 -3.32
CA ILE A 66 -4.10 -2.86 -2.44
C ILE A 66 -4.26 -3.63 -1.13
N ASN A 67 -4.10 -2.95 0.00
CA ASN A 67 -4.44 -3.50 1.30
C ASN A 67 -5.96 -3.61 1.44
N GLY A 68 -6.47 -4.81 1.66
CA GLY A 68 -7.89 -5.10 1.82
C GLY A 68 -8.52 -4.55 3.10
N ASN A 69 -7.72 -4.09 4.06
CA ASN A 69 -8.19 -3.45 5.29
C ASN A 69 -8.45 -1.93 5.11
N LEU A 70 -8.41 -1.41 3.88
CA LEU A 70 -8.83 -0.04 3.58
C LEU A 70 -10.35 0.07 3.62
N GLN A 71 -10.86 1.29 3.81
CA GLN A 71 -12.29 1.55 3.66
C GLN A 71 -12.75 1.17 2.24
N GLU A 72 -13.93 0.55 2.14
CA GLU A 72 -14.48 0.03 0.89
C GLU A 72 -14.50 1.09 -0.22
N GLY A 73 -14.91 2.31 0.09
CA GLY A 73 -14.91 3.43 -0.87
C GLY A 73 -13.52 3.78 -1.41
N THR A 74 -12.47 3.60 -0.61
CA THR A 74 -11.08 3.80 -1.04
C THR A 74 -10.61 2.64 -1.91
N ILE A 75 -10.91 1.40 -1.52
CA ILE A 75 -10.61 0.21 -2.33
C ILE A 75 -11.27 0.33 -3.71
N ALA A 76 -12.55 0.66 -3.76
CA ALA A 76 -13.29 0.84 -5.01
C ALA A 76 -12.65 1.89 -5.93
N ARG A 77 -12.19 3.02 -5.37
CA ARG A 77 -11.49 4.07 -6.14
C ARG A 77 -10.15 3.59 -6.70
N LEU A 78 -9.41 2.78 -5.94
CA LEU A 78 -8.13 2.23 -6.37
C LEU A 78 -8.30 1.19 -7.47
N ILE A 79 -9.31 0.32 -7.34
CA ILE A 79 -9.69 -0.63 -8.39
C ILE A 79 -10.10 0.13 -9.66
N ALA A 80 -10.98 1.14 -9.53
CA ALA A 80 -11.40 1.96 -10.66
C ALA A 80 -10.20 2.66 -11.35
N LEU A 81 -9.21 3.11 -10.59
CA LEU A 81 -7.98 3.67 -11.13
C LEU A 81 -7.18 2.64 -11.93
N ALA A 82 -6.98 1.43 -11.38
CA ALA A 82 -6.28 0.35 -12.08
C ALA A 82 -6.98 -0.01 -13.40
N ILE A 83 -8.31 -0.15 -13.38
CA ILE A 83 -9.13 -0.41 -14.57
C ILE A 83 -8.97 0.73 -15.59
N LYS A 84 -9.12 1.99 -15.16
CA LYS A 84 -8.98 3.17 -16.04
C LYS A 84 -7.60 3.24 -16.70
N THR A 85 -6.56 2.85 -15.97
CA THR A 85 -5.18 2.83 -16.46
C THR A 85 -4.80 1.52 -17.16
N LYS A 86 -5.74 0.57 -17.30
CA LYS A 86 -5.56 -0.76 -17.90
C LYS A 86 -4.40 -1.53 -17.26
N ARG A 87 -4.31 -1.48 -15.93
CA ARG A 87 -3.30 -2.16 -15.12
C ARG A 87 -3.90 -3.29 -14.32
N GLU A 88 -3.10 -4.32 -14.10
CA GLU A 88 -3.45 -5.36 -13.14
C GLU A 88 -3.52 -4.78 -11.73
N PHE A 89 -4.36 -5.41 -10.91
CA PHE A 89 -4.38 -5.15 -9.49
C PHE A 89 -4.59 -6.43 -8.69
N SER A 90 -4.26 -6.39 -7.41
CA SER A 90 -4.60 -7.43 -6.45
C SER A 90 -4.97 -6.79 -5.12
N VAL A 91 -5.99 -7.33 -4.47
CA VAL A 91 -6.38 -6.92 -3.12
C VAL A 91 -5.91 -8.01 -2.17
N VAL A 92 -5.10 -7.63 -1.19
CA VAL A 92 -4.52 -8.55 -0.21
C VAL A 92 -5.21 -8.35 1.12
N VAL A 93 -5.92 -9.37 1.59
CA VAL A 93 -6.56 -9.41 2.90
C VAL A 93 -5.74 -10.36 3.77
N TYR A 94 -5.26 -9.88 4.92
CA TYR A 94 -4.69 -10.77 5.94
C TYR A 94 -5.80 -11.19 6.89
N ASP A 95 -5.90 -12.50 7.13
CA ASP A 95 -6.90 -13.10 8.00
C ASP A 95 -6.66 -12.65 9.45
N GLY A 96 -7.46 -11.69 9.86
CA GLY A 96 -7.18 -10.81 10.99
C GLY A 96 -7.89 -9.50 10.69
N TYR A 97 -9.22 -9.57 10.63
CA TYR A 97 -10.13 -8.47 10.31
C TYR A 97 -9.95 -7.35 11.35
N VAL A 98 -8.93 -6.50 11.19
CA VAL A 98 -8.80 -5.27 11.97
C VAL A 98 -9.84 -4.33 11.40
N SER A 99 -10.95 -4.18 12.12
CA SER A 99 -12.03 -3.27 11.72
C SER A 99 -11.43 -1.92 11.33
N SER A 100 -11.84 -1.42 10.16
CA SER A 100 -11.54 -0.08 9.65
C SER A 100 -11.96 1.03 10.63
N ASP A 101 -12.75 0.70 11.66
CA ASP A 101 -13.16 1.59 12.73
C ASP A 101 -12.10 1.80 13.80
N HIS A 102 -10.88 1.24 13.65
CA HIS A 102 -9.79 1.56 14.55
C HIS A 102 -9.22 2.95 14.23
N PRO A 103 -9.45 4.01 15.04
CA PRO A 103 -9.00 5.38 14.76
C PRO A 103 -7.47 5.54 14.72
N LYS A 104 -6.72 4.49 15.07
CA LYS A 104 -5.26 4.45 14.97
C LYS A 104 -4.76 4.12 13.55
N LEU A 105 -5.59 3.50 12.70
CA LEU A 105 -5.23 3.14 11.32
C LEU A 105 -4.98 4.38 10.46
N GLU A 106 -5.76 5.44 10.64
CA GLU A 106 -5.64 6.67 9.83
C GLU A 106 -4.29 7.38 10.00
N LYS A 107 -3.66 7.19 11.16
CA LYS A 107 -2.33 7.73 11.48
C LYS A 107 -1.22 6.69 11.30
N SER A 108 -1.57 5.48 10.86
CA SER A 108 -0.62 4.38 10.76
C SER A 108 0.31 4.54 9.57
N GLU A 109 1.56 4.14 9.78
CA GLU A 109 2.56 3.99 8.72
C GLU A 109 2.50 2.61 8.07
N ASP A 110 1.46 1.82 8.34
CA ASP A 110 1.16 0.59 7.60
C ASP A 110 0.95 0.90 6.12
N LEU A 111 1.25 -0.07 5.26
CA LEU A 111 1.09 0.08 3.81
C LEU A 111 -0.38 -0.02 3.43
N ALA A 112 -0.86 1.02 2.74
CA ALA A 112 -2.20 1.05 2.14
C ALA A 112 -2.14 0.50 0.72
N VAL A 113 -1.13 0.89 -0.06
CA VAL A 113 -0.98 0.54 -1.47
C VAL A 113 0.49 0.37 -1.83
N ILE A 114 0.78 -0.63 -2.65
CA ILE A 114 2.10 -0.88 -3.23
C ILE A 114 1.98 -0.89 -4.75
N VAL A 115 2.96 -0.31 -5.43
CA VAL A 115 3.09 -0.37 -6.89
C VAL A 115 4.31 -1.22 -7.22
N VAL A 116 4.07 -2.35 -7.87
CA VAL A 116 5.12 -3.29 -8.25
C VAL A 116 5.40 -3.22 -9.76
N GLU A 117 6.67 -3.39 -10.12
CA GLU A 117 7.06 -3.66 -11.51
C GLU A 117 6.60 -5.08 -11.88
N GLU A 118 6.06 -5.25 -13.08
CA GLU A 118 5.82 -6.58 -13.69
C GLU A 118 7.10 -7.18 -14.26
#